data_AF-A0A496XKY5-F1
#
_entry.id   AF-A0A496XKY5-F1
#
_cell.length_a   1.000
_cell.length_b   1.000
_cell.length_c   1.000
_cell.angle_alpha   90.00
_cell.angle_beta   90.00
_cell.angle_gamma   90.00
#
_symmetry.space_group_name_H-M   'P 1'
#
loop_
_entity.id
_entity.type
_entity.pdbx_description
1 polymer ?
#
loop_
_entity_poly.entity_id
_entity_poly.type
_entity_poly.pdbx_seq_one_letter_code
_entity_poly.pdbx_strand_id
1 'polypeptide(L)'
;MLRVAIIFLTILAPFATPSQEHIREYFKGSVITDPTKTRRCEELIEHRGKKITFKNNLLGLIDRNKKLRKMVPREKVTVHEKLERNIINLKRELKLARIKIKKASEEVIIKGCPGISL
;
A
#
# COMPACT_ATOMS: atom_id res chain seq x y z
N MET A 1 22.98 17.42 35.20
CA MET A 1 23.08 17.42 33.73
C MET A 1 23.18 15.98 33.19
N LEU A 2 22.16 15.15 33.42
CA LEU A 2 22.22 13.72 33.04
C LEU A 2 20.84 13.15 32.71
N ARG A 3 20.05 13.86 31.90
CA ARG A 3 18.72 13.39 31.46
C ARG A 3 18.40 13.63 29.98
N VAL A 4 19.34 14.15 29.20
CA VAL A 4 19.10 14.50 27.77
C VAL A 4 19.58 13.40 26.80
N ALA A 5 20.37 12.42 27.27
CA ALA A 5 21.04 11.46 26.40
C ALA A 5 20.20 10.25 25.95
N ILE A 6 18.99 10.03 26.49
CA ILE A 6 18.23 8.78 26.24
C ILE A 6 17.25 8.91 25.07
N ILE A 7 16.94 10.13 24.59
CA ILE A 7 15.92 10.34 23.55
C ILE A 7 16.47 10.17 22.12
N PHE A 8 17.79 10.07 21.94
CA PHE A 8 18.41 9.98 20.61
C PHE A 8 18.55 8.55 20.04
N LEU A 9 18.19 7.51 20.80
CA LEU A 9 18.42 6.10 20.40
C LEU A 9 17.23 5.41 19.71
N THR A 10 16.24 6.16 19.21
CA THR A 10 15.05 5.58 18.54
C THR A 10 14.91 5.99 17.06
N ILE A 11 15.96 6.50 16.42
CA ILE A 11 15.91 6.96 15.01
C ILE A 11 16.44 5.89 14.02
N LEU A 12 16.97 4.77 14.51
CA LEU A 12 17.48 3.66 13.67
C LEU A 12 16.64 2.39 13.79
N ALA A 13 15.31 2.51 13.75
CA ALA A 13 14.50 1.40 13.31
C ALA A 13 14.47 1.46 11.77
N PRO A 14 15.15 0.54 11.04
CA PRO A 14 14.85 0.39 9.63
C PRO A 14 13.36 0.09 9.55
N PHE A 15 12.63 0.88 8.75
CA PHE A 15 11.29 0.56 8.34
C PHE A 15 11.32 -0.86 7.76
N ALA A 16 10.99 -1.85 8.59
CA ALA A 16 10.71 -3.20 8.15
C ALA A 16 9.54 -3.07 7.19
N THR A 17 9.82 -3.17 5.90
CA THR A 17 8.82 -3.26 4.85
C THR A 17 7.99 -4.51 5.11
N PRO A 18 6.70 -4.42 5.49
CA PRO A 18 5.86 -5.60 5.57
C PRO A 18 5.36 -5.86 4.14
N SER A 19 6.10 -6.62 3.34
CA SER A 19 5.61 -6.98 2.01
C SER A 19 5.98 -8.36 1.51
N GLN A 20 7.04 -9.00 2.03
CA GLN A 20 7.47 -10.31 1.53
C GLN A 20 7.16 -11.52 2.44
N GLU A 21 7.13 -11.36 3.77
CA GLU A 21 6.88 -12.49 4.68
C GLU A 21 5.46 -13.05 4.58
N HIS A 22 4.45 -12.19 4.44
CA HIS A 22 3.05 -12.62 4.35
C HIS A 22 2.82 -13.58 3.17
N ILE A 23 3.49 -13.38 2.03
CA ILE A 23 3.26 -14.19 0.82
C ILE A 23 3.74 -15.64 1.04
N ARG A 24 4.89 -15.85 1.70
CA ARG A 24 5.41 -17.21 1.95
C ARG A 24 4.56 -18.02 2.92
N GLU A 25 3.89 -17.36 3.85
CA GLU A 25 3.05 -18.04 4.83
C GLU A 25 1.72 -18.54 4.21
N TYR A 26 1.17 -17.83 3.22
CA TYR A 26 -0.05 -18.27 2.50
C TYR A 26 0.13 -19.57 1.70
N PHE A 27 1.34 -19.85 1.19
CA PHE A 27 1.61 -21.05 0.39
C PHE A 27 1.95 -22.29 1.23
N LYS A 28 2.19 -22.15 2.54
CA LYS A 28 2.54 -23.29 3.41
C LYS A 28 1.41 -24.32 3.57
N GLY A 29 0.16 -23.97 3.23
CA GLY A 29 -1.01 -24.86 3.36
C GLY A 29 -1.47 -25.57 2.09
N SER A 30 -0.98 -25.18 0.90
CA SER A 30 -1.40 -25.78 -0.37
C SER A 30 -0.18 -26.18 -1.18
N VAL A 31 0.22 -27.45 -1.08
CA VAL A 31 1.26 -28.01 -1.95
C VAL A 31 0.70 -28.05 -3.37
N ILE A 32 0.93 -27.00 -4.15
CA ILE A 32 0.71 -27.04 -5.59
C ILE A 32 1.81 -27.96 -6.15
N THR A 33 1.42 -29.16 -6.56
CA THR A 33 2.32 -30.22 -7.04
C THR A 33 2.91 -29.94 -8.44
N ASP A 34 2.45 -28.88 -9.12
CA ASP A 34 2.94 -28.45 -10.44
C ASP A 34 3.72 -27.12 -10.33
N PRO A 35 5.04 -27.10 -10.65
CA PRO A 35 5.88 -25.91 -10.54
C PRO A 35 5.45 -24.78 -11.49
N THR A 36 4.83 -25.11 -12.63
CA THR A 36 4.38 -24.11 -13.61
C THR A 36 3.14 -23.37 -13.12
N LYS A 37 2.20 -24.09 -12.52
CA LYS A 37 1.00 -23.50 -11.88
C LYS A 37 1.38 -22.66 -10.67
N THR A 38 2.36 -23.11 -9.88
CA THR A 38 2.88 -22.38 -8.72
C THR A 38 3.42 -21.01 -9.12
N ARG A 39 4.35 -20.97 -10.10
CA ARG A 39 4.95 -19.71 -10.58
C ARG A 39 3.90 -18.73 -11.11
N ARG A 40 2.93 -19.22 -11.88
CA ARG A 40 1.84 -18.39 -12.41
C ARG A 40 1.01 -17.76 -11.29
N CYS A 41 0.74 -18.50 -10.22
CA CYS A 41 -0.02 -17.99 -9.09
C CYS A 41 0.78 -16.98 -8.26
N GLU A 42 2.07 -17.22 -8.06
CA GLU A 42 2.98 -16.25 -7.42
C GLU A 42 3.01 -14.92 -8.19
N GLU A 43 3.15 -14.96 -9.52
CA GLU A 43 3.14 -13.75 -10.37
C GLU A 43 1.83 -12.94 -10.22
N LEU A 44 0.68 -13.62 -10.16
CA LEU A 44 -0.62 -12.96 -10.00
C LEU A 44 -0.80 -12.35 -8.61
N ILE A 45 -0.35 -13.05 -7.57
CA ILE A 45 -0.37 -12.56 -6.18
C ILE A 45 0.57 -11.37 -6.03
N GLU A 46 1.78 -11.43 -6.60
CA GLU A 46 2.74 -10.34 -6.59
C GLU A 46 2.18 -9.12 -7.33
N HIS A 47 1.57 -9.33 -8.50
CA HIS A 47 0.93 -8.26 -9.26
C HIS A 47 -0.22 -7.60 -8.48
N ARG A 48 -1.05 -8.38 -7.77
CA ARG A 48 -2.06 -7.85 -6.84
C ARG A 48 -1.40 -7.08 -5.69
N GLY A 49 -0.34 -7.61 -5.10
CA GLY A 49 0.43 -6.97 -4.04
C GLY A 49 0.95 -5.58 -4.42
N LYS A 50 1.56 -5.46 -5.61
CA LYS A 50 2.01 -4.17 -6.17
C LYS A 50 0.87 -3.14 -6.24
N LYS A 51 -0.33 -3.56 -6.66
CA LYS A 51 -1.51 -2.67 -6.71
C LYS A 51 -1.99 -2.26 -5.32
N ILE A 52 -1.94 -3.15 -4.33
CA ILE A 52 -2.28 -2.83 -2.93
C ILE A 52 -1.29 -1.82 -2.36
N THR A 53 0.02 -2.01 -2.59
CA THR A 53 1.05 -1.06 -2.18
C THR A 53 0.82 0.32 -2.81
N PHE A 54 0.50 0.37 -4.11
CA PHE A 54 0.14 1.63 -4.78
C PHE A 54 -1.08 2.31 -4.13
N LYS A 55 -2.15 1.55 -3.82
CA LYS A 55 -3.32 2.07 -3.08
C LYS A 55 -2.92 2.64 -1.71
N ASN A 56 -2.05 1.96 -0.96
CA ASN A 56 -1.59 2.43 0.35
C ASN A 56 -0.76 3.72 0.24
N ASN A 57 0.08 3.85 -0.80
CA ASN A 57 0.83 5.07 -1.08
C ASN A 57 -0.10 6.25 -1.38
N LEU A 58 -1.17 6.03 -2.15
CA LEU A 58 -2.19 7.06 -2.42
C LEU A 58 -2.87 7.53 -1.13
N LEU A 59 -3.22 6.60 -0.22
CA LEU A 59 -3.78 6.95 1.08
C LEU A 59 -2.82 7.81 1.90
N GLY A 60 -1.53 7.45 1.94
CA GLY A 60 -0.50 8.24 2.61
C GLY A 60 -0.31 9.64 2.00
N LEU A 61 -0.40 9.77 0.68
CA LEU A 61 -0.36 11.08 0.00
C LEU A 61 -1.58 11.93 0.34
N ILE A 62 -2.77 11.35 0.41
CA ILE A 62 -4.00 12.05 0.81
C ILE A 62 -3.86 12.57 2.25
N ASP A 63 -3.39 11.74 3.18
CA ASP A 63 -3.19 12.13 4.57
C ASP A 63 -2.16 13.27 4.70
N ARG A 64 -1.04 13.17 3.99
CA ARG A 64 -0.03 14.25 3.95
C ARG A 64 -0.61 15.57 3.42
N ASN A 65 -1.38 15.55 2.33
CA ASN A 65 -2.01 16.77 1.82
C ASN A 65 -3.00 17.36 2.83
N LYS A 66 -3.79 16.53 3.54
CA LYS A 66 -4.69 17.00 4.60
C LYS A 66 -3.93 17.66 5.75
N LYS A 67 -2.80 17.07 6.17
CA LYS A 67 -1.93 17.63 7.22
C LYS A 67 -1.31 18.95 6.78
N LEU A 68 -0.76 19.01 5.57
CA LEU A 68 -0.21 20.25 5.00
C LEU A 68 -1.28 21.35 4.96
N ARG A 69 -2.51 21.04 4.54
CA ARG A 69 -3.60 22.03 4.50
C ARG A 69 -3.94 22.60 5.88
N LYS A 70 -3.76 21.82 6.95
CA LYS A 70 -3.95 22.32 8.33
C LYS A 70 -2.79 23.21 8.81
N MET A 71 -1.58 23.00 8.29
CA MET A 71 -0.37 23.73 8.69
C MET A 71 -0.15 25.02 7.88
N VAL A 72 -0.72 25.12 6.68
CA VAL A 72 -0.53 26.28 5.80
C VAL A 72 -1.33 27.49 6.32
N PRO A 73 -0.69 28.68 6.45
CA PRO A 73 -1.38 29.91 6.84
C PRO A 73 -2.59 30.22 5.96
N ARG A 74 -3.64 30.85 6.52
CA ARG A 74 -4.92 31.06 5.83
C ARG A 74 -4.81 32.01 4.65
N GLU A 75 -3.84 32.91 4.69
CA GLU A 75 -3.56 33.92 3.67
C GLU A 75 -3.05 33.29 2.38
N LYS A 76 -2.48 32.08 2.44
CA LYS A 76 -1.95 31.36 1.27
C LYS A 76 -3.04 30.59 0.51
N VAL A 77 -4.06 31.30 0.04
CA VAL A 77 -5.25 30.76 -0.62
C VAL A 77 -4.88 29.84 -1.80
N THR A 78 -3.94 30.26 -2.65
CA THR A 78 -3.48 29.49 -3.80
C THR A 78 -2.86 28.14 -3.42
N VAL A 79 -2.21 28.05 -2.26
CA VAL A 79 -1.64 26.79 -1.74
C VAL A 79 -2.75 25.88 -1.24
N HIS A 80 -3.74 26.42 -0.52
CA HIS A 80 -4.92 25.65 -0.08
C HIS A 80 -5.67 25.02 -1.25
N GLU A 81 -5.93 25.81 -2.30
CA GLU A 81 -6.59 25.30 -3.50
C GLU A 81 -5.77 24.21 -4.21
N LYS A 82 -4.44 24.38 -4.32
CA LYS A 82 -3.57 23.37 -4.92
C LYS A 82 -3.61 22.06 -4.13
N LEU A 83 -3.55 22.13 -2.79
CA LEU A 83 -3.66 20.96 -1.92
C LEU A 83 -5.03 20.29 -2.05
N GLU A 84 -6.11 21.06 -2.17
CA GLU A 84 -7.45 20.52 -2.39
C GLU A 84 -7.61 19.83 -3.74
N ARG A 85 -7.17 20.47 -4.83
CA ARG A 85 -7.13 19.87 -6.17
C ARG A 85 -6.32 18.57 -6.16
N ASN A 86 -5.18 18.54 -5.47
CA ASN A 86 -4.37 17.35 -5.33
C ASN A 86 -5.10 16.22 -4.58
N ILE A 87 -5.79 16.53 -3.47
CA ILE A 87 -6.61 15.54 -2.74
C ILE A 87 -7.71 14.97 -3.64
N ILE A 88 -8.38 15.81 -4.44
CA ILE A 88 -9.43 15.37 -5.37
C ILE A 88 -8.85 14.40 -6.41
N ASN A 89 -7.72 14.74 -7.01
CA ASN A 89 -7.04 13.89 -7.99
C ASN A 89 -6.59 12.55 -7.38
N LEU A 90 -5.96 12.59 -6.20
CA LEU A 90 -5.54 11.38 -5.49
C LEU A 90 -6.73 10.48 -5.11
N LYS A 91 -7.90 11.06 -4.77
CA LYS A 91 -9.13 10.28 -4.51
C LYS A 91 -9.66 9.60 -5.78
N ARG A 92 -9.58 10.26 -6.94
CA ARG A 92 -9.95 9.66 -8.23
C ARG A 92 -9.02 8.48 -8.55
N GLU A 93 -7.72 8.67 -8.42
CA GLU A 93 -6.73 7.59 -8.59
C GLU A 93 -6.96 6.44 -7.61
N LEU A 94 -7.29 6.74 -6.35
CA LEU A 94 -7.59 5.72 -5.36
C LEU A 94 -8.82 4.88 -5.75
N LYS A 95 -9.85 5.52 -6.32
CA LYS A 95 -11.04 4.80 -6.84
C LYS A 95 -10.64 3.84 -7.96
N LEU A 96 -9.83 4.30 -8.91
CA LEU A 96 -9.33 3.48 -10.01
C LEU A 96 -8.44 2.33 -9.50
N ALA A 97 -7.55 2.59 -8.54
CA ALA A 97 -6.71 1.59 -7.92
C ALA A 97 -7.52 0.48 -7.24
N ARG A 98 -8.61 0.83 -6.54
CA ARG A 98 -9.53 -0.15 -5.92
C ARG A 98 -10.19 -1.05 -6.96
N ILE A 99 -10.66 -0.49 -8.07
CA ILE A 99 -11.25 -1.27 -9.17
C ILE A 99 -10.20 -2.24 -9.76
N LYS A 100 -8.97 -1.76 -9.98
CA LYS A 100 -7.87 -2.59 -10.50
C LYS A 100 -7.49 -3.72 -9.53
N ILE A 101 -7.53 -3.48 -8.22
CA ILE A 101 -7.31 -4.52 -7.20
C ILE A 101 -8.44 -5.55 -7.23
N LYS A 102 -9.70 -5.12 -7.31
CA LYS A 102 -10.85 -6.02 -7.41
C LYS A 102 -10.72 -6.94 -8.62
N LYS A 103 -10.44 -6.38 -9.80
CA LYS A 103 -10.20 -7.15 -11.03
C LYS A 103 -9.03 -8.14 -10.88
N ALA A 104 -7.93 -7.72 -10.24
CA ALA A 104 -6.80 -8.63 -9.99
C ALA A 104 -7.16 -9.77 -9.02
N SER A 105 -7.99 -9.51 -8.01
CA SER A 105 -8.49 -10.55 -7.11
C SER A 105 -9.39 -11.54 -7.85
N GLU A 106 -10.31 -11.05 -8.69
CA GLU A 106 -11.16 -11.89 -9.53
C GLU A 106 -10.33 -12.77 -10.46
N GLU A 107 -9.28 -12.23 -11.08
CA GLU A 107 -8.39 -12.98 -11.96
C GLU A 107 -7.68 -14.13 -11.24
N VAL A 108 -7.22 -13.92 -10.01
CA VAL A 108 -6.56 -14.95 -9.21
C VAL A 108 -7.57 -16.03 -8.78
N ILE A 109 -8.81 -15.65 -8.42
CA ILE A 109 -9.90 -16.57 -8.07
C ILE A 109 -10.28 -17.44 -9.28
N ILE A 110 -10.51 -16.82 -10.46
CA ILE A 110 -10.87 -17.53 -11.70
C ILE A 110 -9.80 -18.54 -12.10
N LYS A 111 -8.52 -18.21 -11.89
CA LYS A 111 -7.39 -19.09 -12.21
C LYS A 111 -7.14 -20.18 -11.16
N GLY A 112 -7.94 -20.23 -10.09
CA GLY A 112 -7.87 -21.25 -9.05
C GLY A 112 -6.60 -21.20 -8.22
N CYS A 113 -5.98 -20.02 -8.12
CA CYS A 113 -4.76 -19.86 -7.34
C CYS A 113 -5.10 -19.83 -5.83
N PRO A 114 -4.49 -20.69 -5.01
CA PRO A 114 -4.71 -20.69 -3.57
C PRO A 114 -4.15 -19.41 -2.92
N GLY A 115 -4.72 -18.99 -1.79
CA GLY A 115 -4.15 -17.90 -0.97
C GLY A 115 -4.81 -16.52 -1.06
N ILE A 116 -6.05 -16.41 -1.58
CA ILE A 116 -6.87 -15.21 -1.35
C ILE A 116 -8.13 -15.58 -0.58
N SER A 117 -8.17 -15.25 0.71
CA SER A 117 -9.43 -15.09 1.42
C SER A 117 -9.99 -13.70 1.12
N LEU A 118 -11.29 -13.63 0.77
CA LEU A 118 -12.03 -12.38 0.60
C LEU A 118 -12.09 -11.57 1.91
#